data_AF-A0A914W4D0-F1
#
_entry.id   AF-A0A914W4D0-F1
#
_cell.length_a   1.000
_cell.length_b   1.000
_cell.length_c   1.000
_cell.angle_alpha   90.00
_cell.angle_beta   90.00
_cell.angle_gamma   90.00
#
_symmetry.space_group_name_H-M   'P 1'
#
loop_
_entity.id
_entity.type
_entity.pdbx_description
1 polymer ?
#
loop_
_entity_poly.entity_id
_entity_poly.type
_entity_poly.pdbx_seq_one_letter_code
_entity_poly.pdbx_strand_id
1 'polypeptide(L)'
;MLRNSEALAHLGRDASYPQRFDGRLYVLSKSGKWEAHFGVVKANMLFVFKKDATKPPLSMHIIEDCHVEVCDDNETGKPIRFESQSRSHIVNKMPAYHSQYTDVKMHVGNMALLPLRTQFKGPAPKADGEDIIDEALFYFKPNIFFREYEIKGAADRTLIYLTFYISECLRKLQKCASKNQGLKDMHTLALSQQLPIPGEQGFPLNSMYKPPAGRQDEDTMRAYLLQLRQETGMRLCEKVFDPQTDKPLKWWLCFAKKRFMDKGLVSQGTVL
;
A
#
# COMPACT_ATOMS: atom_id res chain seq x y z
N MET A 1 11.80 14.98 -15.26
CA MET A 1 12.12 15.40 -13.87
C MET A 1 13.57 15.94 -13.72
N LEU A 2 14.24 16.41 -14.78
CA LEU A 2 15.66 16.82 -14.74
C LEU A 2 15.98 18.22 -15.31
N ARG A 3 14.98 19.02 -15.70
CA ARG A 3 15.20 20.40 -16.18
C ARG A 3 15.74 21.37 -15.11
N ASN A 4 15.82 20.95 -13.83
CA ASN A 4 16.18 21.81 -12.71
C ASN A 4 17.43 21.34 -11.93
N SER A 5 18.12 20.31 -12.40
CA SER A 5 19.30 19.75 -11.69
C SER A 5 20.45 20.75 -11.60
N GLU A 6 20.67 21.52 -12.66
CA GLU A 6 21.68 22.58 -12.71
C GLU A 6 21.33 23.73 -11.77
N ALA A 7 20.08 24.20 -11.75
CA ALA A 7 19.63 25.23 -10.82
C ALA A 7 19.78 24.81 -9.35
N LEU A 8 19.50 23.54 -9.02
CA LEU A 8 19.71 23.00 -7.67
C LEU A 8 21.21 22.90 -7.32
N ALA A 9 22.06 22.53 -8.28
CA ALA A 9 23.51 22.54 -8.09
C ALA A 9 24.08 23.97 -7.94
N HIS A 10 23.46 24.96 -8.56
CA HIS A 10 23.77 26.38 -8.35
C HIS A 10 23.33 26.85 -6.96
N LEU A 11 22.15 26.46 -6.48
CA LEU A 11 21.66 26.80 -5.15
C LEU A 11 22.65 26.41 -4.05
N GLY A 12 23.26 25.22 -4.13
CA GLY A 12 24.27 24.78 -3.16
C GLY A 12 25.48 25.73 -3.05
N ARG A 13 25.81 26.45 -4.12
CA ARG A 13 26.96 27.37 -4.22
C ARG A 13 26.60 28.85 -4.09
N ASP A 14 25.32 29.17 -4.22
CA ASP A 14 24.82 30.55 -4.25
C ASP A 14 24.96 31.25 -2.88
N ALA A 15 25.91 32.19 -2.78
CA ALA A 15 26.16 32.94 -1.55
C ALA A 15 25.00 33.86 -1.14
N SER A 16 24.09 34.21 -2.06
CA SER A 16 22.92 35.05 -1.76
C SER A 16 21.80 34.28 -1.06
N TYR A 17 21.81 32.95 -1.16
CA TYR A 17 20.81 32.11 -0.50
C TYR A 17 21.24 31.76 0.93
N PRO A 18 20.37 31.97 1.94
CA PRO A 18 20.72 31.72 3.34
C PRO A 18 21.24 30.30 3.59
N GLN A 19 22.46 30.23 4.09
CA GLN A 19 23.09 29.02 4.58
C GLN A 19 22.71 28.84 6.06
N ARG A 20 22.21 27.65 6.42
CA ARG A 20 21.92 27.32 7.82
C ARG A 20 23.19 26.85 8.54
N PHE A 21 23.92 25.93 7.92
CA PHE A 21 25.15 25.34 8.45
C PHE A 21 26.08 24.91 7.31
N ASP A 22 27.38 24.90 7.57
CA ASP A 22 28.39 24.24 6.75
C ASP A 22 29.44 23.58 7.64
N GLY A 23 30.18 22.63 7.07
CA GLY A 23 31.28 22.03 7.78
C GLY A 23 31.82 20.76 7.12
N ARG A 24 32.87 20.22 7.73
CA ARG A 24 33.44 18.96 7.30
C ARG A 24 32.51 17.81 7.66
N LEU A 25 32.17 16.99 6.66
CA LEU A 25 31.42 15.76 6.83
C LEU A 25 32.32 14.57 6.48
N TYR A 26 32.05 13.42 7.08
CA TYR A 26 32.66 12.17 6.67
C TYR A 26 31.56 11.27 6.10
N VAL A 27 31.73 10.82 4.86
CA VAL A 27 30.76 9.97 4.18
C VAL A 27 31.37 8.60 3.97
N LEU A 28 30.62 7.55 4.32
CA LEU A 28 31.02 6.17 4.02
C LEU A 28 30.81 5.93 2.53
N SER A 29 31.90 5.71 1.80
CA SER A 29 31.84 5.41 0.39
C SER A 29 31.34 3.98 0.16
N LYS A 30 30.90 3.68 -1.08
CA LYS A 30 30.45 2.33 -1.46
C LYS A 30 31.53 1.25 -1.30
N SER A 31 32.81 1.64 -1.19
CA SER A 31 33.92 0.71 -0.94
C SER A 31 34.18 0.46 0.55
N GLY A 32 33.30 0.97 1.44
CA GLY A 32 33.42 0.80 2.89
C GLY A 32 34.46 1.71 3.54
N LYS A 33 34.98 2.72 2.82
CA LYS A 33 35.97 3.67 3.33
C LYS A 33 35.31 5.00 3.69
N TRP A 34 35.67 5.55 4.84
CA TRP A 34 35.24 6.90 5.22
C TRP A 34 36.06 7.96 4.48
N GLU A 35 35.37 8.82 3.74
CA GLU A 35 35.97 9.91 2.98
C GLU A 35 35.54 11.26 3.55
N ALA A 36 36.48 12.21 3.60
CA ALA A 36 36.21 13.56 4.05
C ALA A 36 35.61 14.40 2.92
N HIS A 37 34.51 15.07 3.22
CA HIS A 37 33.75 15.93 2.33
C HIS A 37 33.39 17.25 3.02
N PHE A 38 32.84 18.18 2.26
CA PHE A 38 32.33 19.45 2.78
C PHE A 38 30.82 19.50 2.57
N GLY A 39 30.07 19.69 3.65
CA GLY A 39 28.62 19.78 3.65
C GLY A 39 28.15 21.21 3.74
N VAL A 40 27.09 21.55 3.01
CA VAL A 40 26.39 22.83 3.13
C VAL A 40 24.90 22.56 3.21
N VAL A 41 24.25 23.08 4.25
CA VAL A 41 22.79 22.99 4.43
C VAL A 41 22.14 24.31 4.06
N LYS A 42 21.27 24.27 3.06
CA LYS A 42 20.43 25.39 2.64
C LYS A 42 18.98 24.95 2.65
N ALA A 43 18.12 25.72 3.33
CA ALA A 43 16.77 25.30 3.67
C ALA A 43 16.76 23.89 4.31
N ASN A 44 16.04 22.94 3.71
CA ASN A 44 15.95 21.53 4.16
C ASN A 44 16.79 20.59 3.28
N MET A 45 17.83 21.10 2.61
CA MET A 45 18.66 20.34 1.68
C MET A 45 20.13 20.34 2.13
N LEU A 46 20.74 19.16 2.20
CA LEU A 46 22.17 18.97 2.40
C LEU A 46 22.86 18.76 1.06
N PHE A 47 23.80 19.64 0.72
CA PHE A 47 24.70 19.53 -0.42
C PHE A 47 26.06 19.00 0.04
N VAL A 48 26.57 17.96 -0.62
CA VAL A 48 27.86 17.34 -0.28
C VAL A 48 28.86 17.62 -1.39
N PHE A 49 29.98 18.25 -1.05
CA PHE A 49 31.05 18.63 -1.95
C PHE A 49 32.33 17.83 -1.68
N LYS A 50 33.20 17.75 -2.69
CA LYS A 50 34.48 17.04 -2.56
C LYS A 50 35.43 17.72 -1.58
N LYS A 51 35.48 19.06 -1.57
CA LYS A 51 36.42 19.84 -0.73
C LYS A 51 35.81 21.15 -0.24
N ASP A 52 35.12 21.85 -1.14
CA ASP A 52 34.51 23.16 -0.92
C ASP A 52 33.34 23.37 -1.90
N ALA A 53 32.58 24.45 -1.72
CA ALA A 53 31.44 24.79 -2.57
C ALA A 53 31.82 25.48 -3.91
N THR A 54 33.08 25.39 -4.37
CA THR A 54 33.48 26.01 -5.65
C THR A 54 33.01 25.20 -6.87
N LYS A 55 32.96 23.87 -6.72
CA LYS A 55 32.52 22.92 -7.74
C LYS A 55 31.10 22.44 -7.48
N PRO A 56 30.39 21.91 -8.49
CA PRO A 56 29.09 21.28 -8.27
C PRO A 56 29.14 20.21 -7.16
N PRO A 57 28.08 20.07 -6.36
CA PRO A 57 28.01 19.06 -5.32
C PRO A 57 28.05 17.65 -5.92
N LEU A 58 28.70 16.73 -5.21
CA LEU A 58 28.73 15.30 -5.52
C LEU A 58 27.35 14.65 -5.30
N SER A 59 26.65 15.08 -4.24
CA SER A 59 25.32 14.60 -3.91
C SER A 59 24.49 15.69 -3.21
N MET A 60 23.18 15.47 -3.21
CA MET A 60 22.20 16.36 -2.60
C MET A 60 21.14 15.50 -1.91
N HIS A 61 20.84 15.80 -0.64
CA HIS A 61 19.91 15.04 0.20
C HIS A 61 18.82 15.98 0.72
N ILE A 62 17.55 15.58 0.61
CA ILE A 62 16.42 16.29 1.20
C ILE A 62 16.25 15.78 2.64
N ILE A 63 16.48 16.65 3.62
CA ILE A 63 16.56 16.30 5.04
C ILE A 63 15.16 16.15 5.67
N GLU A 64 14.13 16.77 5.07
CA GLU A 64 12.77 16.82 5.61
C GLU A 64 12.12 15.42 5.80
N ASP A 65 12.55 14.42 5.03
CA ASP A 65 12.06 13.03 5.09
C ASP A 65 13.11 12.03 5.61
N CYS A 66 14.22 12.50 6.18
CA CYS A 66 15.28 11.64 6.71
C CYS A 66 14.93 11.19 8.14
N HIS A 67 14.96 9.87 8.38
CA HIS A 67 15.10 9.37 9.75
C HIS A 67 16.55 9.59 10.16
N VAL A 68 16.76 10.27 11.28
CA VAL A 68 18.10 10.58 11.79
C VAL A 68 18.27 9.80 13.08
N GLU A 69 19.04 8.72 13.03
CA GLU A 69 19.47 8.00 14.22
C GLU A 69 20.80 8.62 14.69
N VAL A 70 20.81 9.08 15.94
CA VAL A 70 21.99 9.66 16.59
C VAL A 70 22.59 8.55 17.45
N CYS A 71 23.70 7.98 17.01
CA CYS A 71 24.39 6.91 17.74
C CYS A 71 25.76 7.40 18.20
N ASP A 72 26.14 7.03 19.43
CA ASP A 72 27.53 7.05 19.88
C ASP A 72 28.30 5.96 19.12
N ASP A 73 29.22 6.37 18.25
CA ASP A 73 29.99 5.45 17.41
C ASP A 73 31.29 5.05 18.12
N ASN A 74 31.15 4.13 19.08
CA ASN A 74 32.27 3.54 19.81
C ASN A 74 33.20 2.69 18.89
N GLU A 75 32.75 2.31 17.70
CA GLU A 75 33.53 1.49 16.75
C GLU A 75 34.43 2.34 15.84
N THR A 76 34.00 3.53 15.43
CA THR A 76 34.80 4.42 14.56
C THR A 76 35.53 5.55 15.31
N GLY A 77 35.27 5.70 16.62
CA GLY A 77 35.89 6.74 17.46
C GLY A 77 35.43 8.16 17.14
N LYS A 78 34.27 8.31 16.49
CA LYS A 78 33.71 9.60 16.10
C LYS A 78 32.62 10.03 17.08
N PRO A 79 32.56 11.33 17.43
CA PRO A 79 31.69 11.81 18.50
C PRO A 79 30.20 11.66 18.19
N ILE A 80 29.78 11.81 16.92
CA ILE A 80 28.39 11.67 16.49
C ILE A 80 28.36 11.15 15.05
N ARG A 81 27.56 10.11 14.80
CA ARG A 81 27.24 9.62 13.45
C ARG A 81 25.79 9.93 13.10
N PHE A 82 25.56 10.33 11.85
CA PHE A 82 24.23 10.44 11.27
C PHE A 82 24.14 9.50 10.08
N GLU A 83 23.13 8.64 10.05
CA GLU A 83 22.85 7.80 8.90
C GLU A 83 21.64 8.35 8.13
N SER A 84 21.90 8.94 6.95
CA SER A 84 20.84 9.31 6.02
C SER A 84 20.53 8.10 5.16
N GLN A 85 19.55 7.31 5.60
CA GLN A 85 18.99 6.26 4.79
C GLN A 85 17.97 6.88 3.83
N SER A 86 18.32 6.95 2.55
CA SER A 86 17.31 7.23 1.53
C SER A 86 16.21 6.18 1.66
N ARG A 87 14.94 6.61 1.77
CA ARG A 87 13.76 5.72 1.66
C ARG A 87 13.80 4.80 0.44
N SER A 88 14.67 5.07 -0.55
CA SER A 88 14.85 4.21 -1.72
C SER A 88 15.63 2.92 -1.45
N HIS A 89 16.48 2.85 -0.42
CA HIS A 89 17.32 1.67 -0.15
C HIS A 89 16.96 0.99 1.20
N ILE A 90 16.35 1.73 2.14
CA ILE A 90 15.43 1.27 3.21
C ILE A 90 14.08 0.78 2.68
N VAL A 91 14.09 -0.07 1.66
CA VAL A 91 13.07 -1.11 1.60
C VAL A 91 13.88 -2.40 1.54
N ASN A 92 14.27 -2.92 2.70
CA ASN A 92 13.98 -4.35 2.93
C ASN A 92 12.56 -4.47 2.41
N LYS A 93 12.34 -5.01 1.19
CA LYS A 93 11.02 -5.18 0.55
C LYS A 93 10.15 -5.68 1.70
N MET A 94 9.39 -4.80 2.38
CA MET A 94 8.59 -5.28 3.49
C MET A 94 7.69 -6.26 2.79
N PRO A 95 7.77 -7.56 3.10
CA PRO A 95 7.04 -8.52 2.33
C PRO A 95 5.58 -8.10 2.39
N ALA A 96 4.85 -8.31 1.29
CA ALA A 96 3.43 -8.02 1.32
C ALA A 96 2.80 -8.78 2.50
N TYR A 97 1.77 -8.19 3.11
CA TYR A 97 1.16 -8.79 4.28
C TYR A 97 0.28 -9.95 3.83
N HIS A 98 0.62 -11.14 4.31
CA HIS A 98 -0.08 -12.39 4.01
C HIS A 98 -1.13 -12.69 5.05
N SER A 99 -2.11 -13.50 4.65
CA SER A 99 -3.10 -13.99 5.59
C SER A 99 -2.44 -14.89 6.65
N GLN A 100 -2.83 -14.71 7.91
CA GLN A 100 -2.37 -15.52 9.04
C GLN A 100 -3.13 -16.85 9.14
N TYR A 101 -4.23 -17.04 8.40
CA TYR A 101 -4.97 -18.30 8.36
C TYR A 101 -4.20 -19.37 7.58
N THR A 102 -3.66 -20.34 8.30
CA THR A 102 -2.87 -21.45 7.74
C THR A 102 -3.63 -22.78 7.70
N ASP A 103 -4.47 -23.07 8.71
CA ASP A 103 -5.30 -24.29 8.78
C ASP A 103 -6.63 -24.12 8.02
N VAL A 104 -6.55 -24.08 6.68
CA VAL A 104 -7.72 -23.96 5.81
C VAL A 104 -8.30 -25.35 5.53
N LYS A 105 -9.49 -25.63 6.06
CA LYS A 105 -10.20 -26.92 5.86
C LYS A 105 -11.17 -26.91 4.69
N MET A 106 -11.81 -25.77 4.43
CA MET A 106 -12.83 -25.62 3.39
C MET A 106 -12.32 -24.73 2.26
N HIS A 107 -12.64 -25.13 1.04
CA HIS A 107 -12.19 -24.47 -0.17
C HIS A 107 -13.33 -24.32 -1.16
N VAL A 108 -13.21 -23.31 -2.00
CA VAL A 108 -14.02 -23.19 -3.21
C VAL A 108 -13.09 -22.83 -4.37
N GLY A 109 -13.02 -23.69 -5.39
CA GLY A 109 -11.87 -23.73 -6.29
C GLY A 109 -10.55 -23.95 -5.52
N ASN A 110 -9.64 -22.96 -5.55
CA ASN A 110 -8.43 -22.93 -4.71
C ASN A 110 -8.40 -21.75 -3.73
N MET A 111 -9.53 -21.09 -3.51
CA MET A 111 -9.70 -20.05 -2.48
C MET A 111 -10.08 -20.69 -1.14
N ALA A 112 -9.67 -20.08 -0.03
CA ALA A 112 -10.11 -20.51 1.29
C ALA A 112 -11.54 -20.05 1.55
N LEU A 113 -12.42 -20.99 1.92
CA LEU A 113 -13.75 -20.70 2.42
C LEU A 113 -13.65 -20.59 3.94
N LEU A 114 -13.32 -19.40 4.42
CA LEU A 114 -13.08 -19.11 5.83
C LEU A 114 -14.38 -18.70 6.56
N PRO A 115 -14.50 -18.99 7.87
CA PRO A 115 -15.57 -18.48 8.70
C PRO A 115 -15.65 -16.94 8.69
N LEU A 116 -16.85 -16.38 8.77
CA LEU A 116 -17.10 -14.94 8.77
C LEU A 116 -18.03 -14.52 9.92
N ARG A 117 -17.76 -13.36 10.50
CA ARG A 117 -18.63 -12.69 11.47
C ARG A 117 -19.62 -11.81 10.73
N THR A 118 -20.67 -12.41 10.19
CA THR A 118 -21.64 -11.72 9.33
C THR A 118 -23.08 -12.13 9.62
N GLN A 119 -24.02 -11.23 9.34
CA GLN A 119 -25.46 -11.51 9.32
C GLN A 119 -25.97 -11.82 7.91
N PHE A 120 -25.15 -11.62 6.87
CA PHE A 120 -25.52 -11.94 5.50
C PHE A 120 -25.54 -13.45 5.28
N LYS A 121 -26.58 -13.93 4.58
CA LYS A 121 -26.72 -15.35 4.24
C LYS A 121 -25.64 -15.75 3.24
N GLY A 122 -25.06 -16.93 3.44
CA GLY A 122 -24.10 -17.53 2.51
C GLY A 122 -23.46 -18.78 3.11
N PRO A 123 -22.53 -19.41 2.36
CA PRO A 123 -21.94 -20.68 2.72
C PRO A 123 -20.82 -20.58 3.78
N ALA A 124 -20.38 -19.37 4.15
CA ALA A 124 -19.35 -19.21 5.16
C ALA A 124 -19.84 -19.72 6.53
N PRO A 125 -19.04 -20.52 7.25
CA PRO A 125 -19.30 -20.82 8.65
C PRO A 125 -19.34 -19.54 9.48
N LYS A 126 -19.97 -19.60 10.66
CA LYS A 126 -19.97 -18.47 11.59
C LYS A 126 -18.62 -18.36 12.30
N ALA A 127 -18.12 -17.14 12.42
CA ALA A 127 -16.99 -16.79 13.27
C ALA A 127 -17.45 -15.97 14.48
N ASP A 128 -16.85 -16.22 15.65
CA ASP A 128 -17.15 -15.50 16.89
C ASP A 128 -16.22 -14.28 17.13
N GLY A 129 -15.15 -14.13 16.34
CA GLY A 129 -14.12 -13.11 16.53
C GLY A 129 -13.70 -12.39 15.25
N GLU A 130 -12.41 -12.04 15.17
CA GLU A 130 -11.81 -11.48 13.95
C GLU A 130 -11.84 -12.51 12.81
N ASP A 131 -12.10 -12.02 11.60
CA ASP A 131 -12.15 -12.83 10.39
C ASP A 131 -11.26 -12.27 9.26
N ILE A 132 -11.24 -12.95 8.12
CA ILE A 132 -10.44 -12.57 6.95
C ILE A 132 -10.80 -11.18 6.39
N ILE A 133 -12.01 -10.65 6.65
CA ILE A 133 -12.39 -9.31 6.22
C ILE A 133 -11.74 -8.26 7.12
N ASP A 134 -11.67 -8.51 8.43
CA ASP A 134 -10.94 -7.65 9.37
C ASP A 134 -9.44 -7.62 9.00
N GLU A 135 -8.86 -8.77 8.69
CA GLU A 135 -7.48 -8.90 8.19
C GLU A 135 -7.26 -8.12 6.87
N ALA A 136 -8.17 -8.27 5.90
CA ALA A 136 -8.10 -7.55 4.64
C ALA A 136 -8.18 -6.03 4.80
N LEU A 137 -9.07 -5.53 5.67
CA LEU A 137 -9.19 -4.10 5.95
C LEU A 137 -7.96 -3.56 6.69
N PHE A 138 -7.37 -4.34 7.59
CA PHE A 138 -6.15 -3.99 8.30
C PHE A 138 -4.94 -3.90 7.34
N TYR A 139 -4.78 -4.88 6.46
CA TYR A 139 -3.65 -4.91 5.51
C TYR A 139 -3.87 -4.11 4.23
N PHE A 140 -5.07 -3.60 3.95
CA PHE A 140 -5.38 -2.93 2.69
C PHE A 140 -4.41 -1.78 2.36
N LYS A 141 -4.21 -0.85 3.30
CA LYS A 141 -3.39 0.35 3.08
C LYS A 141 -1.92 0.05 2.78
N PRO A 142 -1.24 -0.87 3.50
CA PRO A 142 0.10 -1.28 3.09
C PRO A 142 0.08 -2.13 1.80
N ASN A 143 -0.86 -3.07 1.65
CA ASN A 143 -0.85 -4.02 0.53
C ASN A 143 -1.11 -3.36 -0.83
N ILE A 144 -1.94 -2.30 -0.90
CA ILE A 144 -2.32 -1.64 -2.17
C ILE A 144 -1.13 -1.10 -2.98
N PHE A 145 0.05 -0.92 -2.37
CA PHE A 145 1.24 -0.41 -3.05
C PHE A 145 2.09 -1.49 -3.73
N PHE A 146 1.87 -2.77 -3.42
CA PHE A 146 2.68 -3.84 -3.99
C PHE A 146 2.23 -4.17 -5.42
N ARG A 147 3.22 -4.31 -6.31
CA ARG A 147 3.04 -4.76 -7.69
C ARG A 147 3.17 -6.27 -7.86
N GLU A 148 3.87 -6.91 -6.92
CA GLU A 148 4.12 -8.34 -6.88
C GLU A 148 3.62 -8.88 -5.54
N TYR A 149 3.00 -10.06 -5.56
CA TYR A 149 2.52 -10.74 -4.37
C TYR A 149 2.68 -12.24 -4.57
N GLU A 150 3.49 -12.88 -3.72
CA GLU A 150 3.69 -14.32 -3.73
C GLU A 150 2.53 -15.01 -3.02
N ILE A 151 1.78 -15.88 -3.70
CA ILE A 151 0.63 -16.54 -3.08
C ILE A 151 1.12 -17.74 -2.25
N LYS A 152 1.09 -17.63 -0.92
CA LYS A 152 1.56 -18.70 -0.01
C LYS A 152 0.52 -19.79 0.23
N GLY A 153 -0.77 -19.48 0.03
CA GLY A 153 -1.84 -20.43 0.33
C GLY A 153 -3.21 -20.04 -0.19
N ALA A 154 -4.22 -20.82 0.20
CA ALA A 154 -5.61 -20.57 -0.17
C ALA A 154 -6.18 -19.30 0.49
N ALA A 155 -5.77 -19.00 1.74
CA ALA A 155 -6.21 -17.81 2.46
C ALA A 155 -5.74 -16.51 1.81
N ASP A 156 -4.49 -16.49 1.30
CA ASP A 156 -3.97 -15.38 0.50
C ASP A 156 -4.83 -15.09 -0.73
N ARG A 157 -5.39 -16.12 -1.38
CA ARG A 157 -6.27 -15.92 -2.55
C ARG A 157 -7.57 -15.24 -2.16
N THR A 158 -8.11 -15.55 -1.00
CA THR A 158 -9.29 -14.86 -0.45
C THR A 158 -8.94 -13.42 -0.06
N LEU A 159 -7.78 -13.20 0.57
CA LEU A 159 -7.27 -11.86 0.93
C LEU A 159 -7.04 -10.97 -0.30
N ILE A 160 -6.46 -11.51 -1.38
CA ILE A 160 -6.24 -10.79 -2.65
C ILE A 160 -7.58 -10.37 -3.27
N TYR A 161 -8.56 -11.27 -3.31
CA TYR A 161 -9.89 -10.95 -3.83
C TYR A 161 -10.55 -9.81 -3.03
N LEU A 162 -10.49 -9.88 -1.69
CA LEU A 162 -10.99 -8.82 -0.81
C LEU A 162 -10.26 -7.49 -1.04
N THR A 163 -8.94 -7.53 -1.21
CA THR A 163 -8.13 -6.34 -1.51
C THR A 163 -8.58 -5.68 -2.82
N PHE A 164 -8.81 -6.46 -3.88
CA PHE A 164 -9.36 -5.92 -5.12
C PHE A 164 -10.77 -5.35 -4.92
N TYR A 165 -11.64 -6.04 -4.18
CA TYR A 165 -12.99 -5.59 -3.95
C TYR A 165 -13.05 -4.29 -3.13
N ILE A 166 -12.20 -4.13 -2.11
CA ILE A 166 -12.07 -2.88 -1.35
C ILE A 166 -11.71 -1.71 -2.28
N SER A 167 -10.80 -1.90 -3.25
CA SER A 167 -10.52 -0.87 -4.25
C SER A 167 -11.75 -0.49 -5.07
N GLU A 168 -12.57 -1.46 -5.49
CA GLU A 168 -13.82 -1.19 -6.22
C GLU A 168 -14.83 -0.43 -5.35
N CYS A 169 -14.97 -0.80 -4.08
CA CYS A 169 -15.78 -0.07 -3.13
C CYS A 169 -15.32 1.39 -3.00
N LEU A 170 -14.02 1.64 -2.83
CA LEU A 170 -13.49 3.00 -2.69
C LEU A 170 -13.72 3.86 -3.94
N ARG A 171 -13.65 3.29 -5.14
CA ARG A 171 -14.01 4.00 -6.40
C ARG A 171 -15.46 4.45 -6.41
N LYS A 172 -16.37 3.59 -5.93
CA LYS A 172 -17.80 3.91 -5.85
C LYS A 172 -18.06 4.95 -4.75
N LEU A 173 -17.50 4.72 -3.56
CA LEU A 173 -17.65 5.59 -2.38
C LEU A 173 -17.07 6.99 -2.59
N GLN A 174 -16.11 7.17 -3.49
CA GLN A 174 -15.57 8.48 -3.85
C GLN A 174 -16.64 9.46 -4.36
N LYS A 175 -17.76 8.96 -4.89
CA LYS A 175 -18.87 9.77 -5.41
C LYS A 175 -20.03 9.92 -4.41
N CYS A 176 -19.98 9.25 -3.26
CA CYS A 176 -21.05 9.28 -2.28
C CYS A 176 -20.93 10.51 -1.38
N ALA A 177 -22.07 11.15 -1.08
CA ALA A 177 -22.12 12.33 -0.21
C ALA A 177 -22.31 11.99 1.28
N SER A 178 -22.82 10.80 1.60
CA SER A 178 -23.19 10.36 2.96
C SER A 178 -22.97 8.86 3.15
N LYS A 179 -22.83 8.41 4.39
CA LYS A 179 -22.71 6.99 4.74
C LYS A 179 -23.94 6.19 4.32
N ASN A 180 -25.14 6.76 4.48
CA ASN A 180 -26.39 6.11 4.06
C ASN A 180 -26.43 5.86 2.54
N GLN A 181 -25.96 6.81 1.73
CA GLN A 181 -25.82 6.58 0.30
C GLN A 181 -24.74 5.53 0.01
N GLY A 182 -23.61 5.60 0.72
CA GLY A 182 -22.54 4.61 0.63
C GLY A 182 -23.02 3.19 0.89
N LEU A 183 -23.81 2.96 1.94
CA LEU A 183 -24.38 1.64 2.27
C LEU A 183 -25.29 1.10 1.16
N LYS A 184 -26.13 1.95 0.57
CA LYS A 184 -26.98 1.56 -0.58
C LYS A 184 -26.13 1.21 -1.81
N ASP A 185 -25.12 2.03 -2.09
CA ASP A 185 -24.23 1.81 -3.24
C ASP A 185 -23.37 0.55 -3.05
N MET A 186 -22.92 0.24 -1.82
CA MET A 186 -22.21 -1.01 -1.50
C MET A 186 -23.09 -2.23 -1.66
N HIS A 187 -24.37 -2.15 -1.26
CA HIS A 187 -25.33 -3.23 -1.47
C HIS A 187 -25.53 -3.50 -2.96
N THR A 188 -25.73 -2.45 -3.77
CA THR A 188 -25.87 -2.56 -5.23
C THR A 188 -24.60 -3.12 -5.87
N LEU A 189 -23.42 -2.63 -5.45
CA LEU A 189 -22.13 -3.09 -5.96
C LEU A 189 -21.91 -4.59 -5.69
N ALA A 190 -22.24 -5.07 -4.49
CA ALA A 190 -22.06 -6.46 -4.11
C ALA A 190 -22.88 -7.43 -5.00
N LEU A 191 -24.01 -6.98 -5.53
CA LEU A 191 -24.91 -7.74 -6.40
C LEU A 191 -24.58 -7.61 -7.90
N SER A 192 -23.58 -6.79 -8.27
CA SER A 192 -23.25 -6.54 -9.66
C SER A 192 -22.77 -7.80 -10.38
N GLN A 193 -23.41 -8.12 -11.50
CA GLN A 193 -23.03 -9.22 -12.39
C GLN A 193 -21.74 -8.95 -13.16
N GLN A 194 -21.23 -7.71 -13.13
CA GLN A 194 -19.97 -7.36 -13.77
C GLN A 194 -18.74 -7.72 -12.94
N LEU A 195 -18.93 -8.18 -11.70
CA LEU A 195 -17.83 -8.65 -10.85
C LEU A 195 -17.55 -10.12 -11.15
N PRO A 196 -16.40 -10.43 -11.79
CA PRO A 196 -16.14 -11.76 -12.29
C PRO A 196 -15.69 -12.72 -11.18
N ILE A 197 -15.85 -14.01 -11.42
CA ILE A 197 -15.31 -15.09 -10.59
C ILE A 197 -14.15 -15.82 -11.30
N PRO A 198 -13.28 -16.54 -10.58
CA PRO A 198 -12.28 -17.42 -11.19
C PRO A 198 -12.86 -18.29 -12.32
N GLY A 199 -12.19 -18.28 -13.47
CA GLY A 199 -12.62 -19.00 -14.68
C GLY A 199 -13.29 -18.11 -15.73
N GLU A 200 -13.92 -17.00 -15.32
CA GLU A 200 -14.52 -16.07 -16.26
C GLU A 200 -13.46 -15.19 -16.94
N GLN A 201 -13.69 -14.82 -18.20
CA GLN A 201 -12.74 -14.03 -18.99
C GLN A 201 -12.32 -12.71 -18.32
N GLY A 202 -13.22 -12.09 -17.53
CA GLY A 202 -12.97 -10.83 -16.83
C GLY A 202 -12.08 -10.94 -15.58
N PHE A 203 -11.84 -12.16 -15.06
CA PHE A 203 -11.12 -12.31 -13.79
C PHE A 203 -9.60 -12.11 -13.97
N PRO A 204 -8.97 -11.17 -13.23
CA PRO A 204 -7.62 -10.67 -13.54
C PRO A 204 -6.46 -11.63 -13.24
N LEU A 205 -6.73 -12.74 -12.54
CA LEU A 205 -5.73 -13.70 -12.03
C LEU A 205 -6.10 -15.15 -12.35
N ASN A 206 -6.73 -15.42 -13.50
CA ASN A 206 -7.12 -16.78 -13.90
C ASN A 206 -5.96 -17.80 -13.93
N SER A 207 -4.71 -17.37 -14.14
CA SER A 207 -3.55 -18.28 -14.07
C SER A 207 -3.21 -18.75 -12.65
N MET A 208 -3.67 -18.04 -11.62
CA MET A 208 -3.35 -18.30 -10.21
C MET A 208 -4.55 -18.86 -9.42
N TYR A 209 -5.74 -18.78 -10.00
CA TYR A 209 -7.00 -19.23 -9.40
C TYR A 209 -7.58 -20.39 -10.20
N LYS A 210 -8.14 -21.38 -9.50
CA LYS A 210 -8.84 -22.49 -10.14
C LYS A 210 -10.30 -22.08 -10.38
N PRO A 211 -10.83 -22.31 -11.60
CA PRO A 211 -12.26 -22.16 -11.84
C PRO A 211 -13.06 -23.15 -10.99
N PRO A 212 -14.35 -22.90 -10.74
CA PRO A 212 -15.21 -23.87 -10.09
C PRO A 212 -15.26 -25.18 -10.89
N ALA A 213 -15.25 -26.32 -10.19
CA ALA A 213 -15.16 -27.64 -10.83
C ALA A 213 -16.44 -28.07 -11.57
N GLY A 214 -17.57 -27.45 -11.23
CA GLY A 214 -18.87 -27.70 -11.83
C GLY A 214 -19.94 -26.80 -11.22
N ARG A 215 -21.20 -26.98 -11.64
CA ARG A 215 -22.31 -26.08 -11.30
C ARG A 215 -22.50 -25.86 -9.79
N GLN A 216 -22.41 -26.92 -8.98
CA GLN A 216 -22.56 -26.81 -7.54
C GLN A 216 -21.43 -26.00 -6.87
N ASP A 217 -20.20 -26.18 -7.34
CA ASP A 217 -19.03 -25.44 -6.87
C ASP A 217 -19.08 -23.98 -7.32
N GLU A 218 -19.61 -23.73 -8.53
CA GLU A 218 -19.87 -22.39 -9.04
C GLU A 218 -20.92 -21.64 -8.20
N ASP A 219 -22.05 -22.28 -7.91
CA ASP A 219 -23.11 -21.71 -7.06
C ASP A 219 -22.55 -21.38 -5.67
N THR A 220 -21.73 -22.28 -5.11
CA THR A 220 -21.05 -22.07 -3.82
C THR A 220 -20.06 -20.90 -3.89
N MET A 221 -19.27 -20.80 -4.96
CA MET A 221 -18.30 -19.72 -5.17
C MET A 221 -18.99 -18.38 -5.27
N ARG A 222 -20.04 -18.28 -6.10
CA ARG A 222 -20.82 -17.05 -6.26
C ARG A 222 -21.47 -16.63 -4.94
N ALA A 223 -22.04 -17.57 -4.20
CA ALA A 223 -22.65 -17.30 -2.90
C ALA A 223 -21.60 -16.84 -1.86
N TYR A 224 -20.44 -17.48 -1.79
CA TYR A 224 -19.37 -17.08 -0.87
C TYR A 224 -18.81 -15.70 -1.21
N LEU A 225 -18.51 -15.45 -2.49
CA LEU A 225 -18.01 -14.17 -2.94
C LEU A 225 -19.05 -13.06 -2.74
N LEU A 226 -20.34 -13.32 -2.94
CA LEU A 226 -21.41 -12.37 -2.63
C LEU A 226 -21.43 -12.04 -1.13
N GLN A 227 -21.36 -13.05 -0.26
CA GLN A 227 -21.34 -12.86 1.19
C GLN A 227 -20.14 -12.02 1.64
N LEU A 228 -18.93 -12.31 1.12
CA LEU A 228 -17.73 -11.50 1.33
C LEU A 228 -17.95 -10.05 0.90
N ARG A 229 -18.54 -9.84 -0.28
CA ARG A 229 -18.76 -8.49 -0.83
C ARG A 229 -19.74 -7.67 0.00
N GLN A 230 -20.84 -8.27 0.45
CA GLN A 230 -21.84 -7.58 1.27
C GLN A 230 -21.25 -7.15 2.61
N GLU A 231 -20.61 -8.08 3.32
CA GLU A 231 -20.01 -7.80 4.63
C GLU A 231 -18.86 -6.80 4.53
N THR A 232 -17.98 -6.95 3.53
CA THR A 232 -16.86 -6.01 3.31
C THR A 232 -17.34 -4.60 3.01
N GLY A 233 -18.34 -4.45 2.14
CA GLY A 233 -18.90 -3.14 1.80
C GLY A 233 -19.51 -2.44 3.02
N MET A 234 -20.27 -3.18 3.84
CA MET A 234 -20.83 -2.66 5.09
C MET A 234 -19.74 -2.20 6.07
N ARG A 235 -18.76 -3.07 6.38
CA ARG A 235 -17.67 -2.73 7.31
C ARG A 235 -16.78 -1.60 6.80
N LEU A 236 -16.58 -1.51 5.49
CA LEU A 236 -15.80 -0.43 4.90
C LEU A 236 -16.50 0.92 5.03
N CYS A 237 -17.83 0.99 4.91
CA CYS A 237 -18.58 2.24 5.16
C CYS A 237 -18.36 2.77 6.60
N GLU A 238 -18.24 1.89 7.59
CA GLU A 238 -17.90 2.29 8.97
C GLU A 238 -16.50 2.92 9.09
N LYS A 239 -15.57 2.59 8.19
CA LYS A 239 -14.20 3.11 8.18
C LYS A 239 -14.03 4.35 7.30
N VAL A 240 -14.81 4.45 6.22
CA VAL A 240 -14.64 5.49 5.18
C VAL A 240 -15.36 6.77 5.55
N PHE A 241 -16.49 6.72 6.25
CA PHE A 241 -17.23 7.93 6.61
C PHE A 241 -16.90 8.41 8.02
N ASP A 242 -16.76 9.73 8.15
CA ASP A 242 -16.54 10.38 9.44
C ASP A 242 -17.81 10.28 10.31
N PRO A 243 -17.74 9.75 11.54
CA PRO A 243 -18.91 9.58 12.39
C PRO A 243 -19.62 10.87 12.80
N GLN A 244 -18.93 12.02 12.77
CA GLN A 244 -19.48 13.32 13.18
C GLN A 244 -20.04 14.08 11.98
N THR A 245 -19.35 14.04 10.84
CA THR A 245 -19.70 14.87 9.68
C THR A 245 -20.42 14.11 8.56
N ASP A 246 -20.48 12.79 8.64
CA ASP A 246 -21.04 11.89 7.62
C ASP A 246 -20.36 12.00 6.23
N LYS A 247 -19.22 12.69 6.16
CA LYS A 247 -18.46 12.89 4.92
C LYS A 247 -17.41 11.78 4.74
N PRO A 248 -17.10 11.40 3.49
CA PRO A 248 -16.07 10.41 3.24
C PRO A 248 -14.67 10.98 3.53
N LEU A 249 -13.87 10.19 4.23
CA LEU A 249 -12.54 10.55 4.70
C LEU A 249 -11.53 10.48 3.55
N LYS A 250 -10.81 11.60 3.34
CA LYS A 250 -9.73 11.70 2.34
C LYS A 250 -8.64 10.63 2.53
N TRP A 251 -8.43 10.17 3.77
CA TRP A 251 -7.45 9.15 4.15
C TRP A 251 -7.80 7.71 3.72
N TRP A 252 -9.00 7.51 3.20
CA TRP A 252 -9.42 6.30 2.50
C TRP A 252 -9.58 6.55 1.01
N LEU A 253 -10.21 7.67 0.63
CA LEU A 253 -10.46 7.99 -0.77
C LEU A 253 -9.19 8.22 -1.60
N CYS A 254 -8.06 8.60 -0.98
CA CYS A 254 -6.78 8.74 -1.69
C CYS A 254 -6.29 7.42 -2.33
N PHE A 255 -6.81 6.27 -1.87
CA PHE A 255 -6.50 4.95 -2.43
C PHE A 255 -7.43 4.51 -3.57
N ALA A 256 -8.52 5.23 -3.86
CA ALA A 256 -9.52 4.82 -4.85
C ALA A 256 -8.96 4.61 -6.26
N LYS A 257 -7.87 5.31 -6.62
CA LYS A 257 -7.20 5.16 -7.93
C LYS A 257 -6.03 4.17 -7.92
N LYS A 258 -5.67 3.62 -6.76
CA LYS A 258 -4.55 2.67 -6.64
C LYS A 258 -5.04 1.26 -6.97
N ARG A 259 -4.16 0.48 -7.59
CA ARG A 259 -4.43 -0.90 -8.01
C ARG A 259 -3.35 -1.81 -7.45
N PHE A 260 -3.78 -2.71 -6.57
CA PHE A 260 -2.93 -3.78 -6.07
C PHE A 260 -2.51 -4.70 -7.23
N MET A 261 -1.23 -5.05 -7.32
CA MET A 261 -0.65 -5.84 -8.43
C MET A 261 -0.93 -5.25 -9.83
N ASP A 262 -1.18 -3.94 -9.93
CA ASP A 262 -1.68 -3.26 -11.13
C ASP A 262 -2.97 -3.87 -11.73
N LYS A 263 -3.71 -4.64 -10.92
CA LYS A 263 -4.92 -5.40 -11.28
C LYS A 263 -6.13 -4.92 -10.48
N GLY A 264 -7.30 -5.48 -10.80
CA GLY A 264 -8.58 -5.15 -10.18
C GLY A 264 -9.69 -6.01 -10.79
N LEU A 265 -10.82 -6.12 -10.09
CA LEU A 265 -11.92 -7.01 -10.52
C LEU A 265 -12.58 -6.53 -11.82
N VAL A 266 -12.46 -5.24 -12.13
CA VAL A 266 -12.88 -4.70 -13.43
C VAL A 266 -11.75 -3.98 -14.15
N SER A 267 -11.89 -3.91 -15.46
CA SER A 267 -10.99 -3.17 -16.34
C SER A 267 -10.94 -1.69 -15.95
N GLN A 268 -9.81 -1.04 -16.23
CA GLN A 268 -9.66 0.39 -16.00
C GLN A 268 -10.69 1.16 -16.82
N GLY A 269 -11.37 2.13 -16.19
CA GLY A 269 -12.40 2.94 -16.82
C GLY A 269 -13.83 2.42 -16.66
N THR A 270 -14.03 1.15 -16.31
CA THR A 270 -15.36 0.60 -16.02
C THR A 270 -15.90 1.19 -14.73
N VAL A 271 -17.07 1.85 -14.81
CA VAL A 271 -17.77 2.38 -13.64
C VAL A 271 -18.87 1.41 -13.27
N LEU A 272 -18.72 0.77 -12.11
CA LEU A 272 -19.76 -0.03 -11.45
C LEU A 272 -20.72 0.88 -10.67
#